data_AF-A0A9N8HXK8-F1
#
_entry.id   AF-A0A9N8HXK8-F1
#
_cell.length_a   1.000
_cell.length_b   1.000
_cell.length_c   1.000
_cell.angle_alpha   90.00
_cell.angle_beta   90.00
_cell.angle_gamma   90.00
#
_symmetry.space_group_name_H-M   'P 1'
#
loop_
_entity.id
_entity.type
_entity.pdbx_description
1 polymer ?
#
loop_
_entity_poly.entity_id
_entity_poly.type
_entity_poly.pdbx_seq_one_letter_code
_entity_poly.pdbx_strand_id
1 'polypeptide(L)'
;EDTWETMESSILGIPYWCVKEIVDSDASKSSDYECLRMEYHATPTPPDEHQQPGSFGAFHIKLYWERRILLSHNETLDREWCMVSNYDGYPGSGVCWYGLEERNCTSTQLYIGKCLSGDERQWFFFDDLGSAYSGSQDHREVLIKTLDHHCLYRRASAIYVTTECDPNDPTQRFFALSGSFTPSSDPTAPSRFEIGQYLGYTLDNCLTNAHHPKSGEVVEFHVCEAARAHDDQTSYWELLRFPGFTGSLSNVARRSGNTAGSGAMLSNNKDNKNDVP
;
A
#
# COMPACT_ATOMS: atom_id res chain seq x y z
N GLU A 1 -15.11 37.54 5.48
CA GLU A 1 -14.26 36.35 5.60
C GLU A 1 -15.03 35.25 4.92
N ASP A 2 -14.56 34.78 3.77
CA ASP A 2 -15.34 33.84 2.96
C ASP A 2 -15.25 32.45 3.61
N THR A 3 -16.37 31.94 4.09
CA THR A 3 -16.48 30.60 4.68
C THR A 3 -16.93 29.61 3.62
N TRP A 4 -16.16 28.55 3.42
CA TRP A 4 -16.45 27.48 2.47
C TRP A 4 -16.89 26.22 3.21
N GLU A 5 -17.98 25.60 2.77
CA GLU A 5 -18.36 24.25 3.21
C GLU A 5 -18.01 23.23 2.12
N THR A 6 -17.33 22.16 2.50
CA THR A 6 -17.05 21.01 1.63
C THR A 6 -17.85 19.81 2.11
N MET A 7 -18.48 19.11 1.16
CA MET A 7 -19.21 17.88 1.45
C MET A 7 -18.74 16.79 0.49
N GLU A 8 -18.18 15.73 1.04
CA GLU A 8 -17.78 14.54 0.30
C GLU A 8 -19.00 13.61 0.20
N SER A 9 -19.34 13.19 -1.02
CA SER A 9 -20.44 12.26 -1.24
C SER A 9 -20.13 11.39 -2.45
N SER A 10 -20.70 10.18 -2.48
CA SER A 10 -20.43 9.17 -3.51
C SER A 10 -21.73 8.69 -4.13
N ILE A 11 -21.86 8.90 -5.43
CA ILE A 11 -22.91 8.30 -6.26
C ILE A 11 -22.18 7.34 -7.20
N LEU A 12 -22.49 6.04 -7.10
CA LEU A 12 -21.90 4.98 -7.94
C LEU A 12 -20.38 4.77 -7.76
N GLY A 13 -19.80 5.12 -6.61
CA GLY A 13 -18.39 4.84 -6.31
C GLY A 13 -17.37 5.80 -6.96
N ILE A 14 -17.84 6.89 -7.56
CA ILE A 14 -16.99 7.96 -8.08
C ILE A 14 -16.99 9.10 -7.04
N PRO A 15 -15.84 9.51 -6.48
CA PRO A 15 -15.77 10.65 -5.58
C PRO A 15 -16.04 11.95 -6.34
N TYR A 16 -16.87 12.81 -5.79
CA TYR A 16 -17.07 14.18 -6.27
C TYR A 16 -16.91 15.17 -5.13
N TRP A 17 -16.47 16.38 -5.48
CA TRP A 17 -16.35 17.51 -4.57
C TRP A 17 -17.41 18.53 -4.99
N CYS A 18 -18.33 18.85 -4.08
CA CYS A 18 -19.23 19.97 -4.26
C CYS A 18 -18.72 21.11 -3.39
N VAL A 19 -18.56 22.29 -3.99
CA VAL A 19 -18.16 23.50 -3.30
C VAL A 19 -19.38 24.40 -3.21
N LYS A 20 -19.65 24.93 -2.03
CA LYS A 20 -20.70 25.93 -1.82
C LYS A 20 -20.07 27.22 -1.34
N GLU A 21 -20.22 28.26 -2.15
CA GLU A 21 -19.89 29.62 -1.74
C GLU A 21 -20.98 30.14 -0.80
N ILE A 22 -20.64 30.43 0.45
CA ILE A 22 -21.56 31.04 1.40
C ILE A 22 -21.47 32.55 1.22
N VAL A 23 -22.35 33.11 0.40
CA VAL A 23 -22.50 34.55 0.29
C VAL A 23 -23.36 35.04 1.46
N ASP A 24 -22.72 35.66 2.44
CA ASP A 24 -23.39 36.29 3.58
C ASP A 24 -24.40 37.35 3.08
N SER A 25 -25.70 37.05 3.22
CA SER A 25 -26.71 37.95 3.83
C SER A 25 -28.18 37.67 3.45
N ASP A 26 -28.53 36.60 2.73
CA ASP A 26 -29.96 36.31 2.44
C ASP A 26 -30.28 34.80 2.48
N ALA A 27 -30.77 34.34 3.63
CA ALA A 27 -31.13 32.95 3.92
C ALA A 27 -32.36 32.41 3.16
N SER A 28 -32.76 33.02 2.04
CA SER A 28 -33.98 32.65 1.30
C SER A 28 -33.78 32.29 -0.18
N LYS A 29 -32.56 32.32 -0.71
CA LYS A 29 -32.29 31.88 -2.08
C LYS A 29 -31.61 30.52 -2.09
N SER A 30 -32.34 29.52 -2.60
CA SER A 30 -31.79 28.21 -2.97
C SER A 30 -30.69 28.42 -4.02
N SER A 31 -29.43 28.41 -3.60
CA SER A 31 -28.27 28.37 -4.49
C SER A 31 -27.99 26.92 -4.86
N ASP A 32 -27.98 26.64 -6.16
CA ASP A 32 -27.60 25.33 -6.70
C ASP A 32 -26.14 25.02 -6.34
N TYR A 33 -25.85 23.77 -5.95
CA TYR A 33 -24.46 23.33 -5.75
C TYR A 33 -23.77 23.18 -7.10
N GLU A 34 -22.64 23.86 -7.30
CA GLU A 34 -21.74 23.52 -8.40
C GLU A 34 -20.89 22.31 -7.97
N CYS A 35 -21.31 21.13 -8.41
CA CYS A 35 -20.53 19.91 -8.25
C CYS A 35 -19.63 19.74 -9.47
N LEU A 36 -18.32 19.85 -9.26
CA LEU A 36 -17.34 19.59 -10.32
C LEU A 36 -17.21 18.07 -10.50
N ARG A 37 -17.71 17.58 -11.63
CA ARG A 37 -17.45 16.21 -12.07
C ARG A 37 -16.01 16.16 -12.60
N MET A 38 -15.11 15.52 -11.86
CA MET A 38 -13.82 15.12 -12.45
C MET A 38 -14.07 14.01 -13.46
N GLU A 39 -14.30 14.38 -14.72
CA GLU A 39 -14.18 13.43 -15.82
C GLU A 39 -12.69 13.15 -16.03
N TYR A 40 -12.19 12.11 -15.36
CA TYR A 40 -10.88 11.54 -15.69
C TYR A 40 -10.99 10.91 -17.08
N HIS A 41 -10.59 11.66 -18.11
CA HIS A 41 -10.30 11.09 -19.41
C HIS A 41 -9.00 10.29 -19.30
N ALA A 42 -9.10 9.04 -18.85
CA ALA A 42 -8.02 8.09 -18.99
C ALA A 42 -7.83 7.84 -20.49
N THR A 43 -6.82 8.47 -21.09
CA THR A 43 -6.37 8.13 -22.44
C THR A 43 -5.91 6.67 -22.40
N PRO A 44 -6.46 5.76 -23.22
CA PRO A 44 -6.00 4.38 -23.26
C PRO A 44 -4.51 4.39 -23.60
N THR A 45 -3.68 4.07 -22.61
CA THR A 45 -2.25 3.88 -22.86
C THR A 45 -2.12 2.57 -23.62
N PRO A 46 -1.38 2.52 -24.74
CA PRO A 46 -1.13 1.25 -25.41
C PRO A 46 -0.53 0.24 -24.40
N PRO A 47 -0.85 -1.06 -24.51
CA PRO A 47 -0.30 -2.07 -23.61
C PRO A 47 1.22 -2.01 -23.67
N ASP A 48 1.85 -1.80 -22.51
CA ASP A 48 3.30 -1.67 -22.41
C ASP A 48 3.94 -3.04 -22.65
N GLU A 49 4.74 -3.14 -23.70
CA GLU A 49 5.36 -4.37 -24.22
C GLU A 49 6.46 -4.91 -23.28
N HIS A 50 6.72 -4.23 -22.15
CA HIS A 50 7.67 -4.61 -21.11
C HIS A 50 7.05 -5.10 -19.79
N GLN A 51 5.78 -5.50 -19.78
CA GLN A 51 5.27 -6.31 -18.68
C GLN A 51 6.06 -7.62 -18.62
N GLN A 52 6.92 -7.77 -17.60
CA GLN A 52 7.58 -9.05 -17.36
C GLN A 52 6.48 -10.12 -17.22
N PRO A 53 6.57 -11.23 -17.98
CA PRO A 53 5.58 -12.29 -17.90
C PRO A 53 5.52 -12.80 -16.46
N GLY A 54 4.38 -12.58 -15.79
CA GLY A 54 4.16 -13.01 -14.41
C GLY A 54 3.98 -11.90 -13.37
N SER A 55 4.12 -10.62 -13.70
CA SER A 55 3.81 -9.54 -12.75
C SER A 55 2.31 -9.24 -12.74
N PHE A 56 1.67 -9.43 -11.59
CA PHE A 56 0.29 -8.97 -11.36
C PHE A 56 0.38 -7.49 -10.97
N GLY A 57 -0.40 -6.61 -11.63
CA GLY A 57 -0.25 -5.15 -11.56
C GLY A 57 -0.22 -4.49 -10.16
N ALA A 58 -0.19 -3.17 -10.11
CA ALA A 58 -0.11 -2.46 -8.82
C ALA A 58 -1.44 -2.55 -8.04
N PHE A 59 -1.37 -2.93 -6.76
CA PHE A 59 -2.53 -3.04 -5.87
C PHE A 59 -2.27 -2.38 -4.52
N HIS A 60 -3.34 -1.93 -3.86
CA HIS A 60 -3.29 -1.78 -2.41
C HIS A 60 -3.72 -3.08 -1.75
N ILE A 61 -3.01 -3.48 -0.70
CA ILE A 61 -3.36 -4.65 0.10
C ILE A 61 -4.15 -4.15 1.31
N LYS A 62 -5.47 -4.30 1.25
CA LYS A 62 -6.41 -3.83 2.28
C LYS A 62 -6.76 -4.97 3.24
N LEU A 63 -6.81 -4.67 4.53
CA LEU A 63 -7.30 -5.61 5.53
C LEU A 63 -8.79 -5.87 5.31
N TYR A 64 -9.14 -7.15 5.18
CA TYR A 64 -10.52 -7.60 5.11
C TYR A 64 -11.08 -7.78 6.51
N TRP A 65 -12.32 -7.33 6.73
CA TRP A 65 -13.02 -7.51 8.00
C TRP A 65 -14.47 -7.89 7.73
N GLU A 66 -14.98 -8.99 8.28
CA GLU A 66 -16.40 -9.32 8.07
C GLU A 66 -17.26 -8.33 8.86
N ARG A 67 -18.12 -7.59 8.15
CA ARG A 67 -19.25 -6.88 8.76
C ARG A 67 -20.29 -7.87 9.26
N ARG A 68 -20.02 -8.58 10.35
CA ARG A 68 -21.05 -9.32 11.06
C ARG A 68 -21.19 -8.78 12.47
N ILE A 69 -22.23 -7.95 12.62
CA ILE A 69 -23.11 -7.89 13.79
C ILE A 69 -22.36 -7.67 15.11
N LEU A 70 -22.19 -6.41 15.52
CA LEU A 70 -22.30 -5.91 16.92
C LEU A 70 -21.77 -4.47 17.12
N LEU A 71 -21.89 -3.57 16.12
CA LEU A 71 -21.70 -2.14 16.37
C LEU A 71 -23.00 -1.39 16.10
N SER A 72 -23.56 -0.89 17.19
CA SER A 72 -24.61 0.10 17.26
C SER A 72 -24.34 1.27 16.31
N HIS A 73 -25.04 1.29 15.19
CA HIS A 73 -25.56 2.44 14.44
C HIS A 73 -24.73 3.70 14.15
N ASN A 74 -23.42 3.81 14.40
CA ASN A 74 -22.73 5.07 14.03
C ASN A 74 -21.24 5.03 13.71
N GLU A 75 -20.59 3.86 13.69
CA GLU A 75 -19.17 3.81 13.34
C GLU A 75 -19.00 3.40 11.88
N THR A 76 -18.65 4.36 11.03
CA THR A 76 -18.23 4.18 9.64
C THR A 76 -16.85 3.50 9.53
N LEU A 77 -16.54 2.56 10.44
CA LEU A 77 -15.28 1.81 10.58
C LEU A 77 -14.90 0.98 9.35
N ASP A 78 -15.77 0.91 8.35
CA ASP A 78 -15.79 -0.15 7.37
C ASP A 78 -14.85 0.00 6.16
N ARG A 79 -13.88 0.93 6.17
CA ARG A 79 -13.11 1.22 4.94
C ARG A 79 -11.63 1.51 5.07
N GLU A 80 -11.02 1.45 6.24
CA GLU A 80 -9.82 2.27 6.38
C GLU A 80 -8.49 1.54 6.38
N TRP A 81 -8.32 0.23 6.54
CA TRP A 81 -6.97 -0.28 6.84
C TRP A 81 -6.22 -0.89 5.66
N CYS A 82 -5.13 -0.25 5.23
CA CYS A 82 -4.24 -0.74 4.19
C CYS A 82 -2.84 -0.99 4.75
N MET A 83 -2.14 -1.93 4.13
CA MET A 83 -0.72 -2.14 4.36
C MET A 83 0.06 -0.91 3.86
N VAL A 84 1.01 -0.44 4.66
CA VAL A 84 1.82 0.75 4.37
C VAL A 84 3.29 0.42 4.62
N SER A 85 4.11 0.68 3.61
CA SER A 85 5.58 0.66 3.76
C SER A 85 6.10 2.00 4.26
N ASN A 86 7.22 2.01 4.99
CA ASN A 86 7.85 3.26 5.45
C ASN A 86 6.86 4.23 6.12
N TYR A 87 6.08 3.71 7.06
CA TYR A 87 5.10 4.51 7.78
C TYR A 87 5.82 5.57 8.63
N ASP A 88 5.49 6.83 8.38
CA ASP A 88 6.09 8.01 9.01
C ASP A 88 5.16 8.66 10.05
N GLY A 89 4.04 8.00 10.36
CA GLY A 89 3.01 8.57 11.21
C GLY A 89 1.80 9.14 10.49
N TYR A 90 1.81 9.29 9.17
CA TYR A 90 0.65 9.77 8.42
C TYR A 90 -0.10 8.61 7.73
N PRO A 91 -1.45 8.58 7.75
CA PRO A 91 -2.39 9.52 8.37
C PRO A 91 -2.78 9.12 9.81
N GLY A 92 -1.85 9.25 10.76
CA GLY A 92 -2.03 8.88 12.15
C GLY A 92 -1.23 9.78 13.10
N SER A 93 -0.63 9.17 14.12
CA SER A 93 -0.11 9.86 15.32
C SER A 93 1.39 10.15 15.32
N GLY A 94 2.17 9.71 14.33
CA GLY A 94 3.64 9.77 14.41
C GLY A 94 4.29 8.65 15.22
N VAL A 95 3.49 7.72 15.76
CA VAL A 95 3.97 6.60 16.58
C VAL A 95 3.51 5.27 16.00
N CYS A 96 4.27 4.23 16.30
CA CYS A 96 4.01 2.87 15.87
C CYS A 96 3.78 1.94 17.06
N TRP A 97 2.93 0.95 16.84
CA TRP A 97 2.51 -0.02 17.86
C TRP A 97 3.09 -1.39 17.56
N TYR A 98 3.74 -1.97 18.56
CA TYR A 98 4.30 -3.30 18.57
C TYR A 98 3.56 -4.11 19.62
N GLY A 99 2.38 -4.64 19.23
CA GLY A 99 1.38 -5.13 20.18
C GLY A 99 0.84 -3.99 21.06
N LEU A 100 1.14 -4.05 22.36
CA LEU A 100 0.73 -3.04 23.34
C LEU A 100 1.77 -1.92 23.53
N GLU A 101 2.94 -2.03 22.92
CA GLU A 101 4.03 -1.09 23.14
C GLU A 101 4.07 0.00 22.06
N GLU A 102 4.13 1.26 22.49
CA GLU A 102 4.25 2.44 21.64
C GLU A 102 5.73 2.81 21.47
N ARG A 103 6.19 2.96 20.22
CA ARG A 103 7.57 3.33 19.89
C ARG A 103 7.64 4.15 18.60
N ASN A 104 8.82 4.70 18.32
CA ASN A 104 9.11 5.28 17.01
C ASN A 104 9.04 4.21 15.92
N CYS A 105 8.43 4.58 14.80
CA CYS A 105 8.35 3.75 13.62
C CYS A 105 9.74 3.49 13.02
N THR A 106 9.97 2.26 12.59
CA THR A 106 11.10 1.90 11.74
C THR A 106 10.70 2.07 10.28
N SER A 107 11.52 2.80 9.50
CA SER A 107 11.25 3.13 8.10
C SER A 107 11.24 1.93 7.16
N THR A 108 11.80 0.80 7.59
CA THR A 108 11.90 -0.41 6.79
C THR A 108 10.82 -1.43 7.11
N GLN A 109 9.92 -1.19 8.05
CA GLN A 109 8.91 -2.17 8.47
C GLN A 109 7.55 -1.87 7.85
N LEU A 110 6.69 -2.89 7.80
CA LEU A 110 5.31 -2.74 7.37
C LEU A 110 4.36 -2.47 8.53
N TYR A 111 3.40 -1.61 8.25
CA TYR A 111 2.38 -1.20 9.19
C TYR A 111 1.01 -1.20 8.54
N ILE A 112 -0.02 -1.11 9.36
CA ILE A 112 -1.37 -0.79 8.93
C ILE A 112 -1.58 0.72 9.09
N GLY A 113 -2.15 1.36 8.08
CA GLY A 113 -2.52 2.77 8.08
C GLY A 113 -3.80 2.99 7.31
N LYS A 114 -4.34 4.23 7.31
CA LYS A 114 -5.56 4.46 6.56
C LYS A 114 -5.33 4.28 5.04
N CYS A 115 -6.25 3.62 4.34
CA CYS A 115 -6.24 3.44 2.89
C CYS A 115 -6.39 4.80 2.23
N LEU A 116 -5.37 5.22 1.48
CA LEU A 116 -5.34 6.51 0.80
C LEU A 116 -4.97 6.29 -0.66
N SER A 117 -5.90 6.58 -1.58
CA SER A 117 -5.72 6.31 -3.03
C SER A 117 -4.44 6.89 -3.64
N GLY A 118 -3.97 8.04 -3.13
CA GLY A 118 -2.76 8.72 -3.58
C GLY A 118 -1.48 8.41 -2.79
N ASP A 119 -1.54 7.54 -1.78
CA ASP A 119 -0.36 7.21 -0.97
C ASP A 119 0.48 6.11 -1.64
N GLU A 120 1.58 6.53 -2.27
CA GLU A 120 2.52 5.66 -2.98
C GLU A 120 3.08 4.51 -2.12
N ARG A 121 3.13 4.70 -0.80
CA ARG A 121 3.62 3.71 0.17
C ARG A 121 2.73 2.48 0.30
N GLN A 122 1.50 2.57 -0.18
CA GLN A 122 0.47 1.53 -0.09
C GLN A 122 0.38 0.68 -1.36
N TRP A 123 1.20 0.99 -2.37
CA TRP A 123 1.21 0.27 -3.63
C TRP A 123 2.20 -0.88 -3.60
N PHE A 124 1.68 -2.06 -3.93
CA PHE A 124 2.43 -3.30 -4.00
C PHE A 124 2.25 -3.99 -5.34
N PHE A 125 3.28 -4.74 -5.74
CA PHE A 125 3.32 -5.58 -6.93
C PHE A 125 3.59 -7.03 -6.52
N PHE A 126 3.06 -7.97 -7.27
CA PHE A 126 3.34 -9.38 -7.09
C PHE A 126 4.10 -9.90 -8.31
N ASP A 127 5.33 -10.36 -8.10
CA ASP A 127 6.07 -11.08 -9.13
C ASP A 127 5.91 -12.58 -8.91
N ASP A 128 5.24 -13.24 -9.85
CA ASP A 128 5.02 -14.69 -9.83
C ASP A 128 6.34 -15.46 -9.92
N LEU A 129 6.59 -16.32 -8.92
CA LEU A 129 7.74 -17.25 -8.90
C LEU A 129 7.35 -18.64 -9.41
N GLY A 130 6.09 -18.84 -9.78
CA GLY A 130 5.52 -20.13 -10.16
C GLY A 130 5.12 -20.97 -8.96
N SER A 131 4.87 -22.26 -9.21
CA SER A 131 4.51 -23.20 -8.17
C SER A 131 5.76 -23.76 -7.48
N ALA A 132 5.78 -23.69 -6.15
CA ALA A 132 6.74 -24.44 -5.34
C ALA A 132 6.02 -25.58 -4.62
N TYR A 133 6.61 -26.77 -4.70
CA TYR A 133 6.11 -27.94 -3.98
C TYR A 133 6.57 -27.89 -2.53
N SER A 134 5.63 -27.89 -1.59
CA SER A 134 5.94 -28.04 -0.17
C SER A 134 5.17 -29.21 0.42
N GLY A 135 5.79 -30.38 0.33
CA GLY A 135 5.34 -31.61 0.97
C GLY A 135 4.08 -32.24 0.36
N SER A 136 2.93 -31.55 0.40
CA SER A 136 1.64 -32.12 -0.01
C SER A 136 0.78 -31.23 -0.90
N GLN A 137 1.16 -29.95 -1.08
CA GLN A 137 0.41 -29.00 -1.90
C GLN A 137 1.37 -28.15 -2.73
N ASP A 138 0.96 -27.87 -3.96
CA ASP A 138 1.60 -26.87 -4.81
C ASP A 138 1.03 -25.50 -4.46
N HIS A 139 1.88 -24.61 -3.98
CA HIS A 139 1.50 -23.21 -3.75
C HIS A 139 2.16 -22.35 -4.79
N ARG A 140 1.39 -21.41 -5.33
CA ARG A 140 1.95 -20.35 -6.16
C ARG A 140 2.62 -19.33 -5.25
N GLU A 141 3.92 -19.16 -5.44
CA GLU A 141 4.72 -18.23 -4.67
C GLU A 141 4.92 -16.92 -5.42
N VAL A 142 5.06 -15.85 -4.66
CA VAL A 142 5.29 -14.50 -5.19
C VAL A 142 6.38 -13.80 -4.38
N LEU A 143 7.08 -12.88 -5.04
CA LEU A 143 7.69 -11.75 -4.34
C LEU A 143 6.66 -10.64 -4.24
N ILE A 144 6.55 -10.03 -3.07
CA ILE A 144 5.75 -8.81 -2.90
C ILE A 144 6.72 -7.62 -2.92
N LYS A 145 6.49 -6.66 -3.81
CA LYS A 145 7.36 -5.50 -4.02
C LYS A 145 6.64 -4.19 -3.78
N THR A 146 7.34 -3.18 -3.28
CA THR A 146 6.83 -1.80 -3.21
C THR A 146 6.91 -1.11 -4.58
N LEU A 147 6.36 0.11 -4.68
CA LEU A 147 6.46 0.97 -5.86
C LEU A 147 7.90 1.22 -6.33
N ASP A 148 8.83 1.37 -5.39
CA ASP A 148 10.27 1.55 -5.67
C ASP A 148 11.01 0.24 -5.96
N HIS A 149 10.28 -0.85 -6.20
CA HIS A 149 10.82 -2.19 -6.47
C HIS A 149 11.66 -2.81 -5.34
N HIS A 150 11.43 -2.40 -4.09
CA HIS A 150 11.99 -3.07 -2.93
C HIS A 150 11.15 -4.29 -2.57
N CYS A 151 11.78 -5.37 -2.11
CA CYS A 151 11.09 -6.60 -1.74
C CYS A 151 10.69 -6.61 -0.27
N LEU A 152 9.54 -7.21 0.02
CA LEU A 152 9.19 -7.58 1.37
C LEU A 152 10.00 -8.81 1.81
N TYR A 153 10.42 -8.83 3.07
CA TYR A 153 11.05 -9.99 3.68
C TYR A 153 10.64 -10.12 5.15
N ARG A 154 10.61 -11.36 5.64
CA ARG A 154 10.28 -11.65 7.04
C ARG A 154 11.53 -11.73 7.90
N ARG A 155 11.49 -11.13 9.09
CA ARG A 155 12.46 -11.39 10.17
C ARG A 155 11.72 -11.58 11.48
N ALA A 156 11.84 -12.77 12.07
CA ALA A 156 11.01 -13.21 13.20
C ALA A 156 9.51 -13.17 12.84
N SER A 157 8.65 -12.47 13.58
CA SER A 157 7.24 -12.30 13.21
C SER A 157 7.05 -11.16 12.20
N ALA A 158 7.88 -10.12 12.23
CA ALA A 158 7.66 -8.89 11.47
C ALA A 158 8.07 -8.95 9.99
N ILE A 159 7.45 -8.10 9.18
CA ILE A 159 7.84 -7.86 7.78
C ILE A 159 8.59 -6.56 7.61
N TYR A 160 9.65 -6.63 6.83
CA TYR A 160 10.51 -5.53 6.48
C TYR A 160 10.62 -5.38 4.95
N VAL A 161 11.14 -4.25 4.52
CA VAL A 161 11.39 -3.86 3.13
C VAL A 161 12.91 -3.85 2.92
N THR A 162 13.37 -4.48 1.84
CA THR A 162 14.79 -4.53 1.45
C THR A 162 14.97 -4.12 -0.01
N THR A 163 16.08 -3.45 -0.30
CA THR A 163 16.51 -3.13 -1.69
C THR A 163 17.00 -4.36 -2.44
N GLU A 164 17.33 -5.44 -1.73
CA GLU A 164 17.90 -6.67 -2.29
C GLU A 164 16.81 -7.73 -2.48
N CYS A 165 16.22 -7.75 -3.67
CA CYS A 165 15.25 -8.78 -4.06
C CYS A 165 15.95 -10.07 -4.48
N ASP A 166 15.74 -11.16 -3.74
CA ASP A 166 16.24 -12.50 -4.09
C ASP A 166 15.07 -13.51 -4.17
N PRO A 167 14.68 -13.98 -5.37
CA PRO A 167 13.62 -14.97 -5.52
C PRO A 167 13.96 -16.34 -4.90
N ASN A 168 15.21 -16.60 -4.54
CA ASN A 168 15.64 -17.83 -3.87
C ASN A 168 15.65 -17.70 -2.34
N ASP A 169 15.52 -16.50 -1.80
CA ASP A 169 15.48 -16.27 -0.35
C ASP A 169 14.09 -16.64 0.20
N PRO A 170 13.96 -17.72 1.00
CA PRO A 170 12.66 -18.13 1.54
C PRO A 170 12.03 -17.07 2.46
N THR A 171 12.80 -16.12 2.99
CA THR A 171 12.26 -15.01 3.78
C THR A 171 11.52 -13.98 2.94
N GLN A 172 11.71 -13.97 1.61
CA GLN A 172 11.07 -13.05 0.66
C GLN A 172 9.94 -13.67 -0.14
N ARG A 173 9.74 -14.99 -0.02
CA ARG A 173 8.75 -15.74 -0.78
C ARG A 173 7.45 -15.83 0.02
N PHE A 174 6.35 -15.42 -0.59
CA PHE A 174 5.03 -15.45 0.03
C PHE A 174 4.09 -16.29 -0.83
N PHE A 175 3.05 -16.87 -0.24
CA PHE A 175 2.00 -17.56 -0.97
C PHE A 175 0.63 -17.27 -0.35
N ALA A 176 -0.43 -17.55 -1.08
CA ALA A 176 -1.78 -17.49 -0.55
C ALA A 176 -2.10 -18.80 0.20
N LEU A 177 -2.29 -18.74 1.53
CA LEU A 177 -2.74 -19.88 2.35
C LEU A 177 -4.18 -20.28 2.00
N SER A 178 -5.00 -19.27 1.73
CA SER A 178 -6.35 -19.38 1.21
C SER A 178 -6.60 -18.25 0.22
N GLY A 179 -7.55 -18.44 -0.70
CA GLY A 179 -7.84 -17.46 -1.75
C GLY A 179 -6.77 -17.41 -2.85
N SER A 180 -6.57 -16.24 -3.46
CA SER A 180 -5.61 -16.02 -4.54
C SER A 180 -5.15 -14.56 -4.59
N PHE A 181 -3.90 -14.33 -5.01
CA PHE A 181 -3.37 -13.00 -5.36
C PHE A 181 -3.93 -12.45 -6.69
N THR A 182 -4.85 -13.17 -7.33
CA THR A 182 -5.57 -12.68 -8.49
C THR A 182 -6.88 -12.02 -8.04
N PRO A 183 -7.13 -10.76 -8.41
CA PRO A 183 -8.43 -10.13 -8.18
C PRO A 183 -9.56 -10.96 -8.77
N SER A 184 -10.70 -10.98 -8.08
CA SER A 184 -11.89 -11.72 -8.53
C SER A 184 -12.32 -11.19 -9.89
N SER A 185 -12.69 -12.09 -10.80
CA SER A 185 -13.41 -11.71 -12.02
C SER A 185 -14.85 -11.31 -11.74
N ASP A 186 -15.40 -11.72 -10.58
CA ASP A 186 -16.71 -11.31 -10.09
C ASP A 186 -16.56 -10.08 -9.19
N PRO A 187 -17.01 -8.88 -9.63
CA PRO A 187 -16.91 -7.65 -8.84
C PRO A 187 -17.80 -7.67 -7.59
N THR A 188 -18.70 -8.65 -7.46
CA THR A 188 -19.59 -8.80 -6.30
C THR A 188 -19.03 -9.73 -5.22
N ALA A 189 -18.02 -10.54 -5.56
CA ALA A 189 -17.32 -11.40 -4.63
C ALA A 189 -15.92 -10.81 -4.35
N PRO A 190 -15.68 -10.20 -3.17
CA PRO A 190 -14.33 -9.78 -2.84
C PRO A 190 -13.39 -10.99 -2.84
N SER A 191 -12.36 -10.95 -3.68
CA SER A 191 -11.25 -11.91 -3.56
C SER A 191 -10.51 -11.56 -2.28
N ARG A 192 -10.82 -12.29 -1.21
CA ARG A 192 -10.01 -12.31 0.00
C ARG A 192 -8.99 -13.43 -0.05
N PHE A 193 -7.84 -13.20 0.54
CA PHE A 193 -6.76 -14.18 0.64
C PHE A 193 -6.01 -14.00 1.95
N GLU A 194 -5.28 -15.03 2.35
CA GLU A 194 -4.40 -14.98 3.52
C GLU A 194 -2.95 -15.10 3.05
N ILE A 195 -2.09 -14.19 3.48
CA ILE A 195 -0.67 -14.22 3.10
C ILE A 195 0.07 -15.15 4.06
N GLY A 196 0.70 -16.19 3.52
CA GLY A 196 1.56 -17.12 4.24
C GLY A 196 3.01 -17.05 3.80
N GLN A 197 3.88 -17.70 4.57
CA GLN A 197 5.28 -17.94 4.21
C GLN A 197 5.80 -19.24 4.81
N TYR A 198 6.65 -19.95 4.06
CA TYR A 198 7.33 -21.15 4.50
C TYR A 198 8.59 -20.80 5.31
N LEU A 199 8.40 -20.41 6.56
CA LEU A 199 9.52 -20.22 7.50
C LEU A 199 9.28 -21.03 8.77
N GLY A 200 10.14 -22.00 9.04
CA GLY A 200 10.01 -22.90 10.21
C GLY A 200 9.06 -24.09 10.02
N TYR A 201 8.72 -24.46 8.78
CA TYR A 201 7.89 -25.64 8.42
C TYR A 201 6.44 -25.63 8.89
N THR A 202 5.90 -24.51 9.36
CA THR A 202 4.49 -24.41 9.77
C THR A 202 3.71 -23.56 8.77
N LEU A 203 2.68 -24.14 8.15
CA LEU A 203 1.66 -23.42 7.37
C LEU A 203 0.66 -22.67 8.28
N ASP A 204 0.89 -22.70 9.57
CA ASP A 204 -0.05 -22.24 10.58
C ASP A 204 0.15 -20.77 10.94
N ASN A 205 1.01 -20.03 10.21
CA ASN A 205 1.19 -18.60 10.42
C ASN A 205 0.71 -17.79 9.21
N CYS A 206 -0.16 -16.80 9.46
CA CYS A 206 -0.60 -15.84 8.45
C CYS A 206 -0.15 -14.44 8.81
N LEU A 207 0.05 -13.63 7.78
CA LEU A 207 0.34 -12.22 7.92
C LEU A 207 -0.91 -11.49 8.39
N THR A 208 -0.78 -10.76 9.48
CA THR A 208 -1.90 -10.15 10.17
C THR A 208 -1.43 -8.95 11.01
N ASN A 209 -2.32 -8.40 11.83
CA ASN A 209 -1.99 -7.53 12.94
C ASN A 209 -2.55 -8.14 14.23
N ALA A 210 -1.90 -7.85 15.36
CA ALA A 210 -2.09 -8.61 16.59
C ALA A 210 -3.47 -8.40 17.27
N HIS A 211 -4.14 -7.27 17.01
CA HIS A 211 -5.39 -6.87 17.69
C HIS A 211 -6.36 -6.14 16.73
N HIS A 212 -7.42 -5.52 17.25
CA HIS A 212 -8.25 -4.59 16.47
C HIS A 212 -7.39 -3.54 15.75
N PRO A 213 -7.56 -3.37 14.43
CA PRO A 213 -6.64 -2.60 13.60
C PRO A 213 -6.63 -1.11 13.99
N LYS A 214 -5.43 -0.57 14.10
CA LYS A 214 -5.16 0.85 14.36
C LYS A 214 -3.99 1.35 13.52
N SER A 215 -4.00 2.66 13.22
CA SER A 215 -2.95 3.30 12.43
C SER A 215 -1.59 3.18 13.13
N GLY A 216 -0.56 2.80 12.37
CA GLY A 216 0.79 2.59 12.87
C GLY A 216 1.00 1.24 13.57
N GLU A 217 0.02 0.34 13.59
CA GLU A 217 0.24 -1.02 14.08
C GLU A 217 1.08 -1.84 13.10
N VAL A 218 2.08 -2.55 13.63
CA VAL A 218 2.93 -3.43 12.84
C VAL A 218 2.13 -4.55 12.17
N VAL A 219 2.48 -4.84 10.91
CA VAL A 219 2.06 -6.07 10.25
C VAL A 219 3.08 -7.18 10.55
N GLU A 220 2.60 -8.30 11.06
CA GLU A 220 3.43 -9.42 11.48
C GLU A 220 2.72 -10.77 11.35
N PHE A 221 3.48 -11.85 11.45
CA PHE A 221 2.96 -13.21 11.41
C PHE A 221 2.51 -13.68 12.79
N HIS A 222 1.27 -14.14 12.86
CA HIS A 222 0.70 -14.85 14.01
C HIS A 222 0.09 -16.17 13.58
N VAL A 223 -0.30 -16.99 14.56
CA VAL A 223 -0.99 -18.25 14.29
C VAL A 223 -2.32 -17.98 13.59
N CYS A 224 -2.52 -18.60 12.42
CA CYS A 224 -3.70 -18.44 11.56
C CYS A 224 -5.00 -18.67 12.32
N GLU A 225 -5.04 -19.68 13.19
CA GLU A 225 -6.23 -20.00 13.97
C GLU A 225 -6.67 -18.83 14.86
N ALA A 226 -5.72 -18.17 15.53
CA ALA A 226 -6.01 -17.00 16.36
C ALA A 226 -6.46 -15.82 15.50
N ALA A 227 -5.72 -15.49 14.43
CA ALA A 227 -6.07 -14.38 13.54
C ALA A 227 -7.42 -14.56 12.78
N ARG A 228 -7.91 -15.79 12.68
CA ARG A 228 -9.23 -16.13 12.11
C ARG A 228 -10.34 -16.13 13.16
N ALA A 229 -10.00 -16.07 14.45
CA ALA A 229 -10.99 -16.09 15.51
C ALA A 229 -11.99 -14.95 15.31
N HIS A 230 -13.22 -15.17 15.76
CA HIS A 230 -14.35 -14.28 15.46
C HIS A 230 -14.13 -12.86 16.00
N ASP A 231 -13.38 -12.71 17.09
CA ASP A 231 -13.00 -11.47 17.75
C ASP A 231 -11.80 -10.76 17.08
N ASP A 232 -10.93 -11.51 16.41
CA ASP A 232 -9.75 -10.96 15.73
C ASP A 232 -10.01 -10.69 14.24
N GLN A 233 -10.40 -11.68 13.43
CA GLN A 233 -10.69 -11.53 11.99
C GLN A 233 -9.65 -10.74 11.16
N THR A 234 -8.39 -10.70 11.59
CA THR A 234 -7.30 -9.92 10.98
C THR A 234 -6.49 -10.71 9.95
N SER A 235 -6.84 -11.97 9.66
CA SER A 235 -6.02 -12.83 8.78
C SER A 235 -6.19 -12.55 7.29
N TYR A 236 -7.33 -12.00 6.88
CA TYR A 236 -7.73 -11.88 5.49
C TYR A 236 -7.38 -10.50 4.91
N TRP A 237 -6.98 -10.50 3.64
CA TRP A 237 -6.62 -9.31 2.87
C TRP A 237 -7.39 -9.29 1.54
N GLU A 238 -7.61 -8.10 1.01
CA GLU A 238 -8.19 -7.84 -0.30
C GLU A 238 -7.22 -7.04 -1.17
N LEU A 239 -7.28 -7.26 -2.48
CA LEU A 239 -6.61 -6.40 -3.45
C LEU A 239 -7.55 -5.30 -3.89
N LEU A 240 -7.20 -4.05 -3.58
CA LEU A 240 -7.89 -2.90 -4.14
C LEU A 240 -7.17 -2.39 -5.39
N ARG A 241 -7.96 -2.22 -6.46
CA ARG A 241 -7.56 -1.47 -7.66
C ARG A 241 -8.19 -0.09 -7.61
N PHE A 242 -7.37 0.96 -7.63
CA PHE A 242 -7.91 2.30 -7.81
C PHE A 242 -8.13 2.57 -9.30
N PRO A 243 -9.36 2.96 -9.71
CA PRO A 243 -9.62 3.37 -11.08
C PRO A 243 -8.75 4.60 -11.41
N GLY A 244 -7.95 4.50 -12.46
CA GLY A 244 -7.04 5.57 -12.92
C GLY A 244 -5.55 5.23 -12.85
N PHE A 245 -5.15 4.21 -12.10
CA PHE A 245 -3.78 3.69 -12.14
C PHE A 245 -3.70 2.55 -13.18
N THR A 246 -3.64 2.92 -14.46
CA THR A 246 -3.28 1.99 -15.56
C THR A 246 -1.79 2.07 -15.90
N GLY A 247 -1.02 2.79 -15.09
CA GLY A 247 0.40 3.05 -15.34
C GLY A 247 1.21 1.76 -15.24
N SER A 248 1.66 1.27 -16.39
CA SER A 248 2.97 0.64 -16.45
C SER A 248 3.99 1.72 -16.12
N LEU A 249 4.79 1.51 -15.08
CA LEU A 249 5.89 2.42 -14.73
C LEU A 249 7.07 2.18 -15.68
N SER A 250 6.88 2.45 -16.97
CA SER A 250 8.01 2.60 -17.88
C SER A 250 8.70 3.93 -17.57
N ASN A 251 9.82 3.83 -16.83
CA ASN A 251 10.83 4.86 -16.67
C ASN A 251 10.34 6.23 -16.16
N VAL A 252 10.00 6.33 -14.86
CA VAL A 252 10.26 7.56 -14.11
C VAL A 252 11.78 7.64 -13.88
N ALA A 253 12.51 7.89 -14.97
CA ALA A 253 13.90 8.27 -14.90
C ALA A 253 13.97 9.59 -14.13
N ARG A 254 14.61 9.55 -12.96
CA ARG A 254 15.00 10.70 -12.13
C ARG A 254 15.47 11.86 -13.01
N ARG A 255 14.60 12.86 -13.24
CA ARG A 255 15.05 14.21 -13.56
C ARG A 255 15.56 14.84 -12.26
N SER A 256 16.78 14.48 -11.84
CA SER A 256 17.55 15.41 -11.02
C SER A 256 18.01 16.54 -11.94
N GLY A 257 17.34 17.68 -11.85
CA GLY A 257 17.81 18.90 -12.52
C GLY A 257 19.16 19.31 -11.93
N ASN A 258 20.22 19.18 -12.71
CA ASN A 258 21.45 19.95 -12.54
C ASN A 258 21.55 20.94 -13.71
N THR A 259 20.87 22.07 -13.57
CA THR A 259 21.20 23.29 -14.30
C THR A 259 22.32 24.01 -13.55
N ALA A 260 23.57 23.64 -13.85
CA ALA A 260 24.73 24.47 -13.57
C ALA A 260 25.35 24.84 -14.91
N GLY A 261 25.26 26.13 -15.25
CA GLY A 261 25.76 26.69 -16.49
C GLY A 261 27.28 26.55 -16.61
N SER A 262 27.71 26.03 -17.76
CA SER A 262 29.09 26.13 -18.24
C SER A 262 29.43 27.58 -18.54
N GLY A 263 30.14 28.24 -17.63
CA GLY A 263 30.97 29.41 -17.89
C GLY A 263 32.43 28.98 -17.95
N ALA A 264 33.00 29.00 -19.15
CA ALA A 264 34.43 28.76 -19.37
C ALA A 264 35.28 29.91 -18.79
N MET A 265 36.37 29.58 -18.08
CA MET A 265 37.57 30.40 -18.06
C MET A 265 38.84 29.55 -17.89
N LEU A 266 39.87 30.05 -18.56
CA LEU A 266 41.14 29.41 -18.91
C LEU A 266 42.16 29.39 -17.77
N SER A 267 43.06 28.39 -17.87
CA SER A 267 44.48 28.31 -17.51
C SER A 267 45.04 29.16 -16.35
N ASN A 268 45.75 28.52 -15.41
CA ASN A 268 47.22 28.46 -15.40
C ASN A 268 47.79 27.93 -14.07
N ASN A 269 48.61 26.88 -14.18
CA ASN A 269 50.01 26.82 -13.72
C ASN A 269 50.36 26.67 -12.22
N LYS A 270 51.43 25.87 -12.02
CA LYS A 270 52.37 25.73 -10.89
C LYS A 270 52.08 24.72 -9.77
N ASP A 271 52.79 23.60 -9.88
CA ASP A 271 53.77 23.08 -8.91
C ASP A 271 53.71 23.62 -7.46
N ASN A 272 53.55 22.71 -6.50
CA ASN A 272 54.60 22.53 -5.51
C ASN A 272 54.47 21.22 -4.71
N LYS A 273 55.61 20.53 -4.62
CA LYS A 273 55.95 19.55 -3.59
C LYS A 273 55.88 20.20 -2.20
N ASN A 274 55.56 19.42 -1.17
CA ASN A 274 56.45 19.18 -0.01
C ASN A 274 55.76 18.36 1.08
N ASP A 275 56.34 17.18 1.34
CA ASP A 275 56.77 16.62 2.62
C ASP A 275 55.97 16.87 3.93
N VAL A 276 55.40 15.75 4.40
CA VAL A 276 55.48 15.09 5.73
C VAL A 276 56.34 15.77 6.81
N PRO A 277 55.86 15.76 8.07
CA PRO A 277 56.48 14.93 9.12
C PRO A 277 55.58 13.80 9.64
#